data_AF-W3RL61-F1
#
_entry.id   AF-W3RL61-F1
#
_cell.length_a   1.000
_cell.length_b   1.000
_cell.length_c   1.000
_cell.angle_alpha   90.00
_cell.angle_beta   90.00
_cell.angle_gamma   90.00
#
_symmetry.space_group_name_H-M   'P 1'
#
loop_
_entity.id
_entity.type
_entity.pdbx_description
1 polymer ?
#
loop_
_entity_poly.entity_id
_entity_poly.type
_entity_poly.pdbx_seq_one_letter_code
_entity_poly.pdbx_strand_id
1 'polypeptide(L)'
;MISDNTVRGFVAAAAVAACVALAGCNAEQAAFVTNAKANKPIPEKLAQDIQAKEMDPQSPILVRLFKQEAELEVWKQDKTGRFALLKTYPICRWSGDLGPKIREGDRQAPEGFYNITPAQMNPESAYYLSFNMGYPNAFDRSLGRTGSQLMVHGDCSSRGCYAMTDEQISEIYALGRESFFGGQRSFQVQAYPFRMTPQNFAKHRNNPNMPFWKMLKQGNDHFEVTHLEPKVDVCEQRYVFNADKDPLSNRAPSFNPTGKCPTYQVADDIAQAVAEKQRKDEYETAQLISRGTPSVVARKGIDGGMHALFAAKTPNGSTGLSDTKSTTFSSYAAVPSVPPTVNPPRSADEPTLALASPASSGGDFLSTSAPATTEAAKPTVRVATAPASNSSDSGGFFSSLARKIGIGADGEAAPKTTSSAPAPKQPPKAQKPTQASAPKPPAAIRHEPKAHETKPTETRTAAAPKPTAPPTEKKERNTAIAGAQPVVPSNAFDSRWSMR
;
A
#
# COMPACT_ATOMS: atom_id res chain seq x y z
N MET A 1 29.98 -33.78 43.55
CA MET A 1 30.19 -32.40 44.04
C MET A 1 30.47 -31.52 42.85
N ILE A 2 29.44 -30.88 42.30
CA ILE A 2 29.63 -29.83 41.29
C ILE A 2 29.96 -28.59 42.10
N SER A 3 31.17 -28.09 41.95
CA SER A 3 31.73 -26.99 42.73
C SER A 3 30.86 -25.74 42.58
N ASP A 4 30.58 -25.04 43.68
CA ASP A 4 29.79 -23.79 43.71
C ASP A 4 30.32 -22.72 42.73
N ASN A 5 31.61 -22.79 42.39
CA ASN A 5 32.24 -21.89 41.42
C ASN A 5 31.75 -22.10 39.98
N THR A 6 31.41 -23.34 39.59
CA THR A 6 30.88 -23.64 38.25
C THR A 6 29.46 -23.12 38.08
N VAL A 7 28.63 -23.24 39.12
CA VAL A 7 27.25 -22.71 39.12
C VAL A 7 27.26 -21.18 39.07
N ARG A 8 28.16 -20.52 39.83
CA ARG A 8 28.34 -19.07 39.79
C ARG A 8 28.80 -18.56 38.42
N GLY A 9 29.70 -19.29 37.75
CA GLY A 9 30.15 -18.96 36.39
C GLY A 9 29.02 -19.00 35.36
N PHE A 10 28.16 -20.02 35.41
CA PHE A 10 27.01 -20.14 34.51
C PHE A 10 25.94 -19.07 34.77
N VAL A 11 25.67 -18.74 36.04
CA VAL A 11 24.71 -17.68 36.39
C VAL A 11 25.22 -16.31 35.95
N ALA A 12 26.51 -16.02 36.11
CA ALA A 12 27.11 -14.77 35.64
C ALA A 12 27.07 -14.67 34.10
N ALA A 13 27.37 -15.74 33.37
CA ALA A 13 27.29 -15.77 31.91
C ALA A 13 25.86 -15.59 31.39
N ALA A 14 24.87 -16.23 32.03
CA ALA A 14 23.46 -16.06 31.69
C ALA A 14 22.95 -14.64 31.96
N ALA A 15 23.40 -14.01 33.07
CA ALA A 15 23.06 -12.64 33.39
C ALA A 15 23.65 -11.64 32.37
N VAL A 16 24.91 -11.83 31.97
CA VAL A 16 25.55 -10.98 30.94
C VAL A 16 24.87 -11.17 29.58
N ALA A 17 24.53 -12.40 29.19
CA ALA A 17 23.82 -12.66 27.93
C ALA A 17 22.41 -12.04 27.93
N ALA A 18 21.69 -12.08 29.06
CA ALA A 18 20.40 -11.43 29.20
C ALA A 18 20.51 -9.89 29.12
N CYS A 19 21.53 -9.29 29.73
CA CYS A 19 21.79 -7.85 29.65
C CYS A 19 22.13 -7.39 28.23
N VAL A 20 22.88 -8.18 27.46
CA VAL A 20 23.19 -7.87 26.05
C VAL A 20 21.96 -8.01 25.16
N ALA A 21 21.11 -9.01 25.41
CA ALA A 21 19.84 -9.17 24.68
C ALA A 21 18.85 -8.00 24.94
N LEU A 22 18.82 -7.48 26.17
CA LEU A 22 17.98 -6.32 26.54
C LEU A 22 18.48 -5.00 25.91
N ALA A 23 19.80 -4.83 25.74
CA ALA A 23 20.37 -3.63 25.13
C ALA A 23 20.05 -3.50 23.62
N GLY A 24 19.84 -4.63 22.93
CA GLY A 24 19.47 -4.66 21.51
C GLY A 24 18.05 -4.13 21.22
N CYS A 25 17.13 -4.21 22.19
CA CYS A 25 15.75 -3.70 22.03
C CYS A 25 15.65 -2.18 22.18
N ASN A 26 16.59 -1.52 22.88
CA ASN A 26 16.53 -0.08 23.14
C ASN A 26 17.01 0.78 21.95
N ALA A 27 17.76 0.22 21.00
CA ALA A 27 18.32 0.98 19.88
C ALA A 27 17.23 1.49 18.91
N GLU A 28 16.20 0.67 18.64
CA GLU A 28 15.10 1.04 17.73
C GLU A 28 14.15 2.08 18.36
N GLN A 29 13.95 2.01 19.69
CA GLN A 29 13.11 2.95 20.43
C GLN A 29 13.82 4.27 20.76
N ALA A 30 15.12 4.24 21.04
CA ALA A 30 15.94 5.45 21.20
C ALA A 30 16.04 6.27 19.91
N ALA A 31 16.09 5.61 18.74
CA ALA A 31 16.04 6.29 17.44
C ALA A 31 14.73 7.07 17.27
N PHE A 32 13.60 6.55 17.76
CA PHE A 32 12.33 7.29 17.70
C PHE A 32 12.32 8.55 18.58
N VAL A 33 12.97 8.54 19.75
CA VAL A 33 12.95 9.64 20.71
C VAL A 33 14.02 10.71 20.43
N THR A 34 15.15 10.34 19.82
CA THR A 34 16.27 11.25 19.56
C THR A 34 16.26 11.85 18.15
N ASN A 35 15.44 11.32 17.25
CA ASN A 35 15.39 11.75 15.87
C ASN A 35 14.50 13.00 15.68
N ALA A 36 15.15 14.14 15.47
CA ALA A 36 14.48 15.44 15.35
C ALA A 36 13.50 15.54 14.17
N LYS A 37 13.74 14.81 13.05
CA LYS A 37 12.82 14.82 11.89
C LYS A 37 11.57 13.98 12.16
N ALA A 38 11.72 12.83 12.81
CA ALA A 38 10.62 11.92 13.14
C ALA A 38 9.74 12.45 14.28
N ASN A 39 10.28 13.33 15.14
CA ASN A 39 9.56 13.97 16.25
C ASN A 39 9.00 15.36 15.93
N LYS A 40 9.03 15.81 14.66
CA LYS A 40 8.37 17.05 14.28
C LYS A 40 6.88 17.00 14.65
N PRO A 41 6.33 18.03 15.31
CA PRO A 41 4.91 18.07 15.62
C PRO A 41 4.09 18.14 14.32
N ILE A 42 2.80 17.82 14.41
CA ILE A 42 1.86 18.11 13.33
C ILE A 42 1.94 19.62 13.02
N PRO A 43 2.18 20.04 11.75
CA PRO A 43 2.25 21.45 11.41
C PRO A 43 0.98 22.20 11.82
N GLU A 44 1.13 23.43 12.28
CA GLU A 44 0.03 24.22 12.86
C GLU A 44 -1.20 24.29 11.94
N LYS A 45 -0.99 24.51 10.64
CA LYS A 45 -2.08 24.51 9.66
C LYS A 45 -2.85 23.19 9.62
N LEU A 46 -2.14 22.06 9.64
CA LEU A 46 -2.77 20.74 9.65
C LEU A 46 -3.48 20.47 10.98
N ALA A 47 -2.93 20.95 12.10
CA ALA A 47 -3.59 20.86 13.41
C ALA A 47 -4.90 21.68 13.43
N GLN A 48 -4.91 22.87 12.82
CA GLN A 48 -6.13 23.67 12.64
C GLN A 48 -7.15 22.95 11.75
N ASP A 49 -6.71 22.33 10.65
CA ASP A 49 -7.60 21.53 9.78
C ASP A 49 -8.22 20.34 10.54
N ILE A 50 -7.44 19.63 11.36
CA ILE A 50 -7.92 18.55 12.25
C ILE A 50 -9.00 19.08 13.19
N GLN A 51 -8.74 20.20 13.87
CA GLN A 51 -9.68 20.80 14.81
C GLN A 51 -10.96 21.26 14.10
N ALA A 52 -10.85 21.93 12.95
CA ALA A 52 -11.98 22.43 12.17
C ALA A 52 -12.87 21.31 11.63
N LYS A 53 -12.29 20.13 11.38
CA LYS A 53 -13.01 18.91 10.95
C LYS A 53 -13.51 18.06 12.12
N GLU A 54 -13.45 18.57 13.35
CA GLU A 54 -13.85 17.87 14.57
C GLU A 54 -13.16 16.50 14.76
N MET A 55 -11.89 16.43 14.39
CA MET A 55 -11.04 15.26 14.60
C MET A 55 -10.12 15.50 15.81
N ASP A 56 -9.62 14.44 16.43
CA ASP A 56 -8.61 14.51 17.49
C ASP A 56 -7.22 14.19 16.93
N PRO A 57 -6.15 14.97 17.20
CA PRO A 57 -4.81 14.70 16.65
C PRO A 57 -4.32 13.25 16.82
N GLN A 58 -4.68 12.59 17.92
CA GLN A 58 -4.29 11.22 18.24
C GLN A 58 -5.31 10.16 17.80
N SER A 59 -6.43 10.56 17.17
CA SER A 59 -7.42 9.58 16.69
C SER A 59 -6.85 8.66 15.59
N PRO A 60 -7.38 7.45 15.43
CA PRO A 60 -7.00 6.52 14.38
C PRO A 60 -6.99 7.15 12.99
N ILE A 61 -6.02 6.73 12.16
CA ILE A 61 -5.93 7.08 10.75
C ILE A 61 -6.07 5.85 9.86
N LEU A 62 -6.43 6.09 8.59
CA LEU A 62 -6.44 5.12 7.51
C LEU A 62 -5.92 5.82 6.25
N VAL A 63 -5.11 5.13 5.45
CA VAL A 63 -4.50 5.70 4.24
C VAL A 63 -5.07 5.02 3.00
N ARG A 64 -5.46 5.81 2.00
CA ARG A 64 -5.91 5.29 0.69
C ARG A 64 -5.04 5.87 -0.40
N LEU A 65 -4.54 5.02 -1.27
CA LEU A 65 -3.64 5.40 -2.34
C LEU A 65 -4.26 5.03 -3.68
N PHE A 66 -4.17 5.94 -4.65
CA PHE A 66 -4.71 5.75 -5.99
C PHE A 66 -3.62 6.01 -7.02
N LYS A 67 -3.12 4.95 -7.67
CA LYS A 67 -1.97 5.02 -8.60
C LYS A 67 -2.26 5.88 -9.82
N GLN A 68 -3.39 5.66 -10.47
CA GLN A 68 -3.83 6.42 -11.65
C GLN A 68 -3.92 7.91 -11.36
N GLU A 69 -4.57 8.30 -10.28
CA GLU A 69 -4.69 9.70 -9.87
C GLU A 69 -3.35 10.24 -9.31
N ALA A 70 -2.43 9.35 -8.93
CA ALA A 70 -1.21 9.66 -8.19
C ALA A 70 -1.53 10.50 -6.94
N GLU A 71 -2.47 10.01 -6.13
CA GLU A 71 -2.93 10.65 -4.90
C GLU A 71 -2.88 9.69 -3.72
N LEU A 72 -2.45 10.20 -2.57
CA LEU A 72 -2.50 9.53 -1.27
C LEU A 72 -3.43 10.34 -0.36
N GLU A 73 -4.48 9.72 0.12
CA GLU A 73 -5.43 10.29 1.06
C GLU A 73 -5.13 9.79 2.47
N VAL A 74 -5.10 10.69 3.43
CA VAL A 74 -5.17 10.35 4.85
C VAL A 74 -6.58 10.64 5.34
N TRP A 75 -7.24 9.58 5.80
CA TRP A 75 -8.52 9.60 6.46
C TRP A 75 -8.30 9.49 7.97
N LYS A 76 -9.12 10.18 8.74
CA LYS A 76 -8.97 10.25 10.19
C LYS A 76 -10.31 10.10 10.87
N GLN A 77 -10.33 9.37 11.97
CA GLN A 77 -11.55 9.13 12.72
C GLN A 77 -11.99 10.44 13.40
N ASP A 78 -13.22 10.85 13.15
CA ASP A 78 -13.86 11.98 13.81
C ASP A 78 -14.51 11.56 15.15
N LYS A 79 -15.12 12.51 15.85
CA LYS A 79 -15.81 12.25 17.14
C LYS A 79 -16.96 11.24 17.05
N THR A 80 -17.52 10.98 15.87
CA THR A 80 -18.59 9.98 15.68
C THR A 80 -18.04 8.56 15.62
N GLY A 81 -16.72 8.41 15.53
CA GLY A 81 -16.07 7.13 15.35
C GLY A 81 -15.99 6.70 13.88
N ARG A 82 -16.31 7.57 12.92
CA ARG A 82 -16.20 7.28 11.48
C ARG A 82 -15.01 8.00 10.87
N PHE A 83 -14.46 7.42 9.81
CA PHE A 83 -13.37 8.01 9.05
C PHE A 83 -13.90 9.07 8.07
N ALA A 84 -13.41 10.29 8.22
CA ALA A 84 -13.60 11.36 7.26
C ALA A 84 -12.26 11.77 6.63
N LEU A 85 -12.32 12.29 5.41
CA LEU A 85 -11.12 12.72 4.69
C LEU A 85 -10.50 13.93 5.39
N LEU A 86 -9.29 13.74 5.91
CA LEU A 86 -8.50 14.83 6.47
C LEU A 86 -7.83 15.59 5.33
N LYS A 87 -7.00 14.91 4.53
CA LYS A 87 -6.17 15.55 3.51
C LYS A 87 -5.78 14.59 2.38
N THR A 88 -5.70 15.15 1.17
CA THR A 88 -5.17 14.47 -0.03
C THR A 88 -3.79 15.05 -0.36
N TYR A 89 -2.83 14.18 -0.57
CA TYR A 89 -1.45 14.49 -0.92
C TYR A 89 -1.18 14.01 -2.35
N PRO A 90 -0.74 14.88 -3.27
CA PRO A 90 -0.29 14.43 -4.58
C PRO A 90 0.98 13.58 -4.40
N ILE A 91 1.00 12.40 -4.99
CA ILE A 91 2.15 11.50 -5.02
C ILE A 91 3.14 12.04 -6.02
N CYS A 92 4.38 12.18 -5.58
CA CYS A 92 5.42 12.72 -6.42
C CYS A 92 5.82 11.72 -7.51
N ARG A 93 6.03 10.46 -7.13
CA ARG A 93 6.24 9.36 -8.08
C ARG A 93 5.83 8.01 -7.51
N TRP A 94 5.29 7.14 -8.33
CA TRP A 94 5.15 5.71 -8.06
C TRP A 94 5.72 4.92 -9.26
N SER A 95 6.07 3.64 -9.11
CA SER A 95 6.74 2.84 -10.16
C SER A 95 5.88 1.72 -10.75
N GLY A 96 6.22 1.32 -11.97
CA GLY A 96 5.52 0.27 -12.74
C GLY A 96 4.24 0.74 -13.42
N ASP A 97 3.32 -0.19 -13.66
CA ASP A 97 2.03 0.06 -14.32
C ASP A 97 0.85 -0.07 -13.34
N LEU A 98 -0.38 0.13 -13.80
CA LEU A 98 -1.56 -0.29 -13.05
C LEU A 98 -1.63 -1.82 -13.00
N GLY A 99 -1.61 -2.36 -11.80
CA GLY A 99 -1.52 -3.78 -11.51
C GLY A 99 -0.74 -4.08 -10.22
N PRO A 100 -0.91 -5.31 -9.69
CA PRO A 100 -0.21 -5.75 -8.49
C PRO A 100 1.27 -6.00 -8.76
N LYS A 101 2.09 -5.83 -7.73
CA LYS A 101 3.47 -6.34 -7.69
C LYS A 101 3.46 -7.87 -7.61
N ILE A 102 4.26 -8.54 -8.41
CA ILE A 102 4.29 -10.01 -8.49
C ILE A 102 5.63 -10.60 -8.03
N ARG A 103 6.75 -9.98 -8.38
CA ARG A 103 8.08 -10.54 -8.09
C ARG A 103 9.09 -9.48 -7.71
N GLU A 104 10.17 -9.92 -7.07
CA GLU A 104 11.30 -9.05 -6.81
C GLU A 104 11.91 -8.51 -8.12
N GLY A 105 12.31 -7.23 -8.11
CA GLY A 105 12.89 -6.55 -9.27
C GLY A 105 11.93 -6.23 -10.43
N ASP A 106 10.62 -6.46 -10.32
CA ASP A 106 9.65 -6.07 -11.35
C ASP A 106 9.37 -4.56 -11.43
N ARG A 107 9.98 -3.77 -10.54
CA ARG A 107 9.79 -2.30 -10.40
C ARG A 107 8.32 -1.88 -10.22
N GLN A 108 7.48 -2.78 -9.71
CA GLN A 108 6.05 -2.52 -9.55
C GLN A 108 5.72 -2.08 -8.13
N ALA A 109 5.05 -0.93 -7.98
CA ALA A 109 4.42 -0.57 -6.71
C ALA A 109 3.18 -1.43 -6.45
N PRO A 110 2.99 -1.95 -5.22
CA PRO A 110 2.00 -2.98 -4.91
C PRO A 110 0.57 -2.42 -4.82
N GLU A 111 -0.43 -3.26 -5.05
CA GLU A 111 -1.86 -2.95 -4.87
C GLU A 111 -2.44 -3.94 -3.86
N GLY A 112 -3.34 -3.50 -2.97
CA GLY A 112 -3.88 -4.35 -1.90
C GLY A 112 -4.12 -3.61 -0.58
N PHE A 113 -4.33 -4.40 0.48
CA PHE A 113 -4.57 -3.92 1.84
C PHE A 113 -3.39 -4.29 2.73
N TYR A 114 -2.86 -3.31 3.45
CA TYR A 114 -1.63 -3.46 4.23
C TYR A 114 -1.83 -2.85 5.62
N ASN A 115 -1.30 -3.50 6.65
CA ASN A 115 -1.35 -2.97 8.02
C ASN A 115 0.04 -2.48 8.40
N ILE A 116 0.11 -1.22 8.81
CA ILE A 116 1.36 -0.56 9.19
C ILE A 116 1.40 -0.44 10.70
N THR A 117 2.37 -1.12 11.31
CA THR A 117 2.64 -1.10 12.74
C THR A 117 3.70 -0.05 13.07
N PRO A 118 3.88 0.34 14.35
CA PRO A 118 4.97 1.24 14.75
C PRO A 118 6.35 0.78 14.29
N ALA A 119 6.63 -0.53 14.30
CA ALA A 119 7.90 -1.10 13.87
C ALA A 119 8.17 -0.93 12.35
N GLN A 120 7.15 -0.60 11.56
CA GLN A 120 7.30 -0.31 10.14
C GLN A 120 7.58 1.18 9.87
N MET A 121 7.50 2.05 10.88
CA MET A 121 7.88 3.45 10.76
C MET A 121 9.40 3.55 10.81
N ASN A 122 10.00 4.17 9.79
CA ASN A 122 11.45 4.27 9.66
C ASN A 122 11.92 5.73 9.81
N PRO A 123 12.32 6.14 11.03
CA PRO A 123 12.85 7.47 11.27
C PRO A 123 14.23 7.67 10.64
N GLU A 124 15.00 6.60 10.38
CA GLU A 124 16.35 6.66 9.80
C GLU A 124 16.38 6.40 8.29
N SER A 125 15.26 6.65 7.61
CA SER A 125 15.16 6.53 6.16
C SER A 125 16.25 7.34 5.44
N ALA A 126 16.88 6.71 4.44
CA ALA A 126 17.77 7.40 3.50
C ALA A 126 17.03 8.43 2.62
N TYR A 127 15.70 8.32 2.55
CA TYR A 127 14.79 9.19 1.79
C TYR A 127 14.00 10.11 2.72
N TYR A 128 14.71 10.84 3.60
CA TYR A 128 14.18 11.67 4.68
C TYR A 128 13.38 10.92 5.76
N LEU A 129 12.14 10.52 5.49
CA LEU A 129 11.30 9.67 6.36
C LEU A 129 10.61 8.61 5.52
N SER A 130 10.28 7.47 6.10
CA SER A 130 9.51 6.45 5.41
C SER A 130 8.72 5.55 6.35
N PHE A 131 7.76 4.81 5.80
CA PHE A 131 7.21 3.64 6.44
C PHE A 131 7.07 2.49 5.45
N ASN A 132 7.27 1.27 5.94
CA ASN A 132 7.21 0.06 5.13
C ASN A 132 5.76 -0.43 5.01
N MET A 133 5.30 -0.63 3.79
CA MET A 133 3.97 -1.15 3.48
C MET A 133 3.75 -2.58 4.00
N GLY A 134 4.79 -3.33 4.36
CA GLY A 134 4.64 -4.71 4.84
C GLY A 134 4.29 -5.70 3.71
N TYR A 135 4.58 -5.33 2.46
CA TYR A 135 4.52 -6.25 1.33
C TYR A 135 5.66 -7.29 1.43
N PRO A 136 5.41 -8.57 1.07
CA PRO A 136 4.12 -9.13 0.65
C PRO A 136 3.21 -9.39 1.84
N ASN A 137 1.91 -9.06 1.74
CA ASN A 137 0.93 -9.36 2.78
C ASN A 137 0.49 -10.85 2.74
N ALA A 138 -0.49 -11.26 3.56
CA ALA A 138 -0.97 -12.65 3.57
C ALA A 138 -1.54 -13.12 2.22
N PHE A 139 -2.26 -12.24 1.50
CA PHE A 139 -2.78 -12.50 0.16
C PHE A 139 -1.65 -12.65 -0.84
N ASP A 140 -0.67 -11.75 -0.84
CA ASP A 140 0.46 -11.79 -1.76
C ASP A 140 1.28 -13.07 -1.57
N ARG A 141 1.58 -13.42 -0.31
CA ARG A 141 2.30 -14.65 0.03
C ARG A 141 1.54 -15.90 -0.39
N SER A 142 0.21 -15.90 -0.27
CA SER A 142 -0.63 -17.04 -0.69
C SER A 142 -0.54 -17.31 -2.20
N LEU A 143 -0.20 -16.30 -2.99
CA LEU A 143 0.01 -16.39 -4.44
C LEU A 143 1.49 -16.61 -4.82
N GLY A 144 2.38 -16.81 -3.84
CA GLY A 144 3.81 -16.98 -4.08
C GLY A 144 4.52 -15.71 -4.57
N ARG A 145 3.94 -14.53 -4.34
CA ARG A 145 4.55 -13.26 -4.76
C ARG A 145 5.76 -12.92 -3.88
N THR A 146 6.77 -12.30 -4.49
CA THR A 146 8.06 -12.01 -3.84
C THR A 146 8.46 -10.53 -3.95
N GLY A 147 9.45 -10.16 -3.15
CA GLY A 147 9.95 -8.79 -3.00
C GLY A 147 9.83 -8.33 -1.55
N SER A 148 10.41 -7.17 -1.25
CA SER A 148 10.39 -6.60 0.10
C SER A 148 10.66 -5.10 0.02
N GLN A 149 10.54 -4.41 1.16
CA GLN A 149 10.91 -3.00 1.32
C GLN A 149 10.13 -2.05 0.39
N LEU A 150 8.82 -2.30 0.25
CA LEU A 150 7.93 -1.40 -0.47
C LEU A 150 7.54 -0.26 0.48
N MET A 151 8.06 0.93 0.24
CA MET A 151 7.93 2.05 1.17
C MET A 151 6.99 3.13 0.63
N VAL A 152 6.40 3.89 1.54
CA VAL A 152 6.00 5.28 1.29
C VAL A 152 7.08 6.15 1.92
N HIS A 153 7.70 7.04 1.14
CA HIS A 153 8.88 7.78 1.59
C HIS A 153 8.96 9.20 1.03
N GLY A 154 9.84 10.03 1.61
CA GLY A 154 10.21 11.36 1.07
C GLY A 154 11.18 11.23 -0.11
N ASP A 155 11.89 12.28 -0.48
CA ASP A 155 12.75 12.35 -1.68
C ASP A 155 12.03 11.89 -2.96
N CYS A 156 11.63 12.85 -3.81
CA CYS A 156 10.79 12.61 -4.99
C CYS A 156 11.49 11.81 -6.11
N SER A 157 11.75 10.54 -5.83
CA SER A 157 12.40 9.55 -6.68
C SER A 157 11.93 8.19 -6.20
N SER A 158 11.51 7.29 -7.09
CA SER A 158 11.03 5.98 -6.69
C SER A 158 11.42 4.88 -7.67
N ARG A 159 11.80 3.73 -7.12
CA ARG A 159 12.09 2.46 -7.82
C ARG A 159 11.31 1.32 -7.15
N GLY A 160 10.02 1.26 -7.39
CA GLY A 160 9.09 0.28 -6.83
C GLY A 160 8.26 0.79 -5.65
N CYS A 161 8.48 2.01 -5.17
CA CYS A 161 7.85 2.57 -3.98
C CYS A 161 6.82 3.67 -4.33
N TYR A 162 6.26 4.29 -3.29
CA TYR A 162 5.50 5.54 -3.39
C TYR A 162 6.31 6.69 -2.81
N ALA A 163 6.84 7.55 -3.68
CA ALA A 163 7.60 8.73 -3.30
C ALA A 163 6.68 9.95 -3.15
N MET A 164 6.81 10.61 -2.02
CA MET A 164 6.19 11.86 -1.61
C MET A 164 7.27 12.96 -1.58
N THR A 165 6.89 14.21 -1.37
CA THR A 165 7.86 15.24 -0.96
C THR A 165 8.24 15.08 0.51
N ASP A 166 9.37 15.67 0.91
CA ASP A 166 9.84 15.63 2.30
C ASP A 166 8.83 16.25 3.27
N GLU A 167 8.17 17.34 2.88
CA GLU A 167 7.12 17.98 3.67
C GLU A 167 5.89 17.09 3.82
N GLN A 168 5.45 16.48 2.71
CA GLN A 168 4.28 15.59 2.72
C GLN A 168 4.53 14.37 3.61
N ILE A 169 5.68 13.70 3.46
CA ILE A 169 5.99 12.55 4.30
C ILE A 169 6.21 12.98 5.76
N SER A 170 6.72 14.18 6.03
CA SER A 170 6.83 14.70 7.40
C SER A 170 5.45 14.80 8.07
N GLU A 171 4.45 15.29 7.35
CA GLU A 171 3.07 15.37 7.85
C GLU A 171 2.47 13.97 8.03
N ILE A 172 2.58 13.09 7.03
CA ILE A 172 2.01 11.74 7.07
C ILE A 172 2.66 10.92 8.20
N TYR A 173 3.98 11.03 8.38
CA TYR A 173 4.72 10.35 9.44
C TYR A 173 4.28 10.84 10.82
N ALA A 174 4.11 12.15 11.00
CA ALA A 174 3.59 12.72 12.24
C ALA A 174 2.17 12.23 12.54
N LEU A 175 1.27 12.18 11.54
CA LEU A 175 -0.09 11.65 11.71
C LEU A 175 -0.09 10.18 12.13
N GLY A 176 0.76 9.34 11.52
CA GLY A 176 0.90 7.94 11.92
C GLY A 176 1.47 7.77 13.33
N ARG A 177 2.47 8.57 13.71
CA ARG A 177 2.99 8.61 15.09
C ARG A 177 1.90 8.97 16.08
N GLU A 178 1.16 10.07 15.86
CA GLU A 178 0.14 10.52 16.81
C GLU A 178 -0.99 9.52 16.95
N SER A 179 -1.37 8.81 15.87
CA SER A 179 -2.39 7.76 15.97
C SER A 179 -1.93 6.56 16.80
N PHE A 180 -0.65 6.19 16.71
CA PHE A 180 -0.05 5.18 17.59
C PHE A 180 0.01 5.64 19.05
N PHE A 181 0.34 6.90 19.31
CA PHE A 181 0.29 7.49 20.65
C PHE A 181 -1.13 7.52 21.22
N GLY A 182 -2.14 7.71 20.37
CA GLY A 182 -3.55 7.55 20.73
C GLY A 182 -4.03 6.12 20.93
N GLY A 183 -3.15 5.13 20.77
CA GLY A 183 -3.44 3.72 21.02
C GLY A 183 -3.87 2.90 19.80
N GLN A 184 -3.84 3.47 18.59
CA GLN A 184 -3.99 2.67 17.37
C GLN A 184 -2.83 1.66 17.29
N ARG A 185 -3.11 0.37 17.09
CA ARG A 185 -2.06 -0.67 17.02
C ARG A 185 -1.38 -0.78 15.66
N SER A 186 -2.16 -0.52 14.62
CA SER A 186 -1.72 -0.42 13.24
C SER A 186 -2.71 0.46 12.48
N PHE A 187 -2.27 1.20 11.49
CA PHE A 187 -3.17 1.84 10.53
C PHE A 187 -3.17 1.07 9.20
N GLN A 188 -4.33 0.99 8.55
CA GLN A 188 -4.43 0.33 7.25
C GLN A 188 -4.03 1.28 6.12
N VAL A 189 -3.25 0.77 5.16
CA VAL A 189 -3.00 1.40 3.85
C VAL A 189 -3.68 0.58 2.78
N GLN A 190 -4.56 1.21 2.02
CA GLN A 190 -5.31 0.62 0.92
C GLN A 190 -4.77 1.17 -0.41
N ALA A 191 -4.01 0.36 -1.14
CA ALA A 191 -3.42 0.74 -2.42
C ALA A 191 -4.27 0.24 -3.60
N TYR A 192 -4.85 1.18 -4.34
CA TYR A 192 -5.74 0.93 -5.46
C TYR A 192 -5.10 1.29 -6.81
N PRO A 193 -5.50 0.62 -7.90
CA PRO A 193 -5.07 1.00 -9.25
C PRO A 193 -5.55 2.40 -9.62
N PHE A 194 -6.78 2.75 -9.24
CA PHE A 194 -7.45 4.00 -9.53
C PHE A 194 -8.60 4.22 -8.54
N ARG A 195 -9.24 5.39 -8.55
CA ARG A 195 -10.51 5.57 -7.84
C ARG A 195 -11.54 4.59 -8.37
N MET A 196 -12.09 3.72 -7.51
CA MET A 196 -12.88 2.52 -7.86
C MET A 196 -14.32 2.84 -8.35
N THR A 197 -14.43 3.80 -9.27
CA THR A 197 -15.65 4.37 -9.84
C THR A 197 -16.11 3.62 -11.09
N PRO A 198 -17.41 3.67 -11.44
CA PRO A 198 -17.93 3.09 -12.68
C PRO A 198 -17.19 3.56 -13.94
N GLN A 199 -16.81 4.84 -14.00
CA GLN A 199 -16.07 5.41 -15.12
C GLN A 199 -14.69 4.76 -15.31
N ASN A 200 -13.92 4.58 -14.23
CA ASN A 200 -12.62 3.94 -14.33
C ASN A 200 -12.75 2.45 -14.67
N PHE A 201 -13.73 1.74 -14.10
CA PHE A 201 -14.02 0.36 -14.49
C PHE A 201 -14.43 0.22 -15.96
N ALA A 202 -15.21 1.16 -16.50
CA ALA A 202 -15.57 1.19 -17.92
C ALA A 202 -14.34 1.45 -18.81
N LYS A 203 -13.49 2.41 -18.44
CA LYS A 203 -12.23 2.73 -19.13
C LYS A 203 -11.26 1.56 -19.17
N HIS A 204 -11.06 0.86 -18.06
CA HIS A 204 -10.05 -0.21 -17.94
C HIS A 204 -10.60 -1.63 -18.11
N ARG A 205 -11.83 -1.77 -18.63
CA ARG A 205 -12.57 -3.04 -18.78
C ARG A 205 -11.80 -4.21 -19.42
N ASN A 206 -10.78 -3.93 -20.23
CA ASN A 206 -9.99 -4.93 -20.95
C ASN A 206 -8.65 -5.27 -20.25
N ASN A 207 -8.38 -4.73 -19.06
CA ASN A 207 -7.13 -4.98 -18.35
C ASN A 207 -7.12 -6.41 -17.74
N PRO A 208 -6.03 -7.18 -17.86
CA PRO A 208 -5.93 -8.53 -17.29
C PRO A 208 -6.09 -8.59 -15.77
N ASN A 209 -5.82 -7.48 -15.05
CA ASN A 209 -5.95 -7.40 -13.60
C ASN A 209 -7.39 -7.14 -13.13
N MET A 210 -8.38 -7.05 -14.03
CA MET A 210 -9.78 -6.78 -13.69
C MET A 210 -10.37 -7.71 -12.62
N PRO A 211 -10.13 -9.04 -12.61
CA PRO A 211 -10.62 -9.90 -11.52
C PRO A 211 -10.05 -9.50 -10.15
N PHE A 212 -8.76 -9.16 -10.09
CA PHE A 212 -8.11 -8.68 -8.87
C PHE A 212 -8.65 -7.30 -8.44
N TRP A 213 -8.85 -6.38 -9.38
CA TRP A 213 -9.42 -5.06 -9.07
C TRP A 213 -10.87 -5.13 -8.60
N LYS A 214 -11.68 -6.06 -9.13
CA LYS A 214 -13.02 -6.33 -8.58
C LYS A 214 -12.97 -6.83 -7.15
N MET A 215 -11.93 -7.58 -6.78
CA MET A 215 -11.70 -8.00 -5.39
C MET A 215 -11.33 -6.82 -4.50
N LEU A 216 -10.43 -5.93 -4.96
CA LEU A 216 -10.12 -4.68 -4.24
C LEU A 216 -11.35 -3.78 -4.10
N LYS A 217 -12.22 -3.76 -5.11
CA LYS A 217 -13.47 -3.00 -5.11
C LYS A 217 -14.37 -3.41 -3.93
N GLN A 218 -14.40 -4.69 -3.56
CA GLN A 218 -15.22 -5.15 -2.44
C GLN A 218 -14.82 -4.44 -1.14
N GLY A 219 -13.52 -4.45 -0.80
CA GLY A 219 -13.01 -3.74 0.38
C GLY A 219 -13.20 -2.23 0.30
N ASN A 220 -13.01 -1.64 -0.88
CA ASN A 220 -13.34 -0.24 -1.12
C ASN A 220 -14.82 0.05 -0.82
N ASP A 221 -15.74 -0.77 -1.33
CA ASP A 221 -17.18 -0.56 -1.14
C ASP A 221 -17.59 -0.74 0.32
N HIS A 222 -16.98 -1.66 1.07
CA HIS A 222 -17.16 -1.75 2.53
C HIS A 222 -16.77 -0.45 3.22
N PHE A 223 -15.62 0.15 2.88
CA PHE A 223 -15.22 1.43 3.43
C PHE A 223 -16.20 2.54 3.02
N GLU A 224 -16.57 2.64 1.75
CA GLU A 224 -17.43 3.72 1.24
C GLU A 224 -18.84 3.73 1.87
N VAL A 225 -19.42 2.55 2.17
CA VAL A 225 -20.77 2.51 2.77
C VAL A 225 -20.77 2.66 4.29
N THR A 226 -19.65 2.33 4.95
CA THR A 226 -19.56 2.35 6.42
C THR A 226 -18.79 3.53 6.98
N HIS A 227 -17.83 4.07 6.22
CA HIS A 227 -16.77 4.94 6.72
C HIS A 227 -16.04 4.36 7.94
N LEU A 228 -15.89 3.03 7.98
CA LEU A 228 -15.12 2.30 8.98
C LEU A 228 -13.97 1.57 8.29
N GLU A 229 -12.87 1.36 9.01
CA GLU A 229 -11.76 0.52 8.53
C GLU A 229 -12.28 -0.92 8.31
N PRO A 230 -12.24 -1.45 7.07
CA PRO A 230 -12.67 -2.81 6.81
C PRO A 230 -11.71 -3.80 7.48
N LYS A 231 -12.25 -4.81 8.18
CA LYS A 231 -11.47 -5.99 8.58
C LYS A 231 -11.11 -6.76 7.32
N VAL A 232 -9.85 -7.14 7.16
CA VAL A 232 -9.36 -7.83 5.97
C VAL A 232 -8.77 -9.18 6.38
N ASP A 233 -9.37 -10.24 5.86
CA ASP A 233 -8.92 -11.62 5.98
C ASP A 233 -8.60 -12.20 4.60
N VAL A 234 -7.99 -13.39 4.56
CA VAL A 234 -7.66 -14.08 3.31
C VAL A 234 -7.95 -15.57 3.42
N CYS A 235 -8.67 -16.11 2.44
CA CYS A 235 -8.85 -17.54 2.22
C CYS A 235 -9.05 -17.82 0.74
N GLU A 236 -8.76 -19.04 0.30
CA GLU A 236 -8.85 -19.45 -1.11
C GLU A 236 -8.11 -18.50 -2.07
N GLN A 237 -7.01 -17.91 -1.59
CA GLN A 237 -6.22 -16.88 -2.27
C GLN A 237 -7.05 -15.65 -2.69
N ARG A 238 -8.03 -15.27 -1.86
CA ARG A 238 -8.94 -14.14 -2.07
C ARG A 238 -9.10 -13.36 -0.78
N TYR A 239 -9.27 -12.04 -0.90
CA TYR A 239 -9.64 -11.20 0.24
C TYR A 239 -11.07 -11.51 0.70
N VAL A 240 -11.26 -11.44 2.01
CA VAL A 240 -12.55 -11.48 2.70
C VAL A 240 -12.64 -10.22 3.56
N PHE A 241 -13.79 -9.56 3.55
CA PHE A 241 -13.97 -8.28 4.23
C PHE A 241 -15.05 -8.37 5.30
N ASN A 242 -14.78 -7.79 6.47
CA ASN A 242 -15.71 -7.71 7.59
C ASN A 242 -16.36 -9.06 7.95
N ALA A 243 -15.54 -10.12 7.91
CA ALA A 243 -15.98 -11.43 8.37
C ALA A 243 -16.09 -11.44 9.89
N ASP A 244 -17.31 -11.67 10.36
CA ASP A 244 -17.64 -11.90 11.74
C ASP A 244 -17.96 -13.39 11.98
N LYS A 245 -17.92 -13.74 13.26
CA LYS A 245 -18.19 -15.10 13.72
C LYS A 245 -19.63 -15.50 13.38
N ASP A 246 -19.79 -16.67 12.78
CA ASP A 246 -21.10 -17.28 12.60
C ASP A 246 -21.77 -17.53 13.97
N PRO A 247 -23.00 -17.01 14.22
CA PRO A 247 -23.75 -17.26 15.46
C PRO A 247 -23.93 -18.74 15.81
N LEU A 248 -23.93 -19.63 14.81
CA LEU A 248 -24.05 -21.08 15.00
C LEU A 248 -22.72 -21.75 15.36
N SER A 249 -21.59 -21.04 15.22
CA SER A 249 -20.27 -21.55 15.59
C SER A 249 -19.91 -21.14 17.02
N ASN A 250 -19.24 -22.02 17.76
CA ASN A 250 -18.66 -21.66 19.06
C ASN A 250 -17.23 -21.11 18.96
N ARG A 251 -16.60 -21.19 17.78
CA ARG A 251 -15.21 -20.76 17.55
C ARG A 251 -15.17 -19.55 16.62
N ALA A 252 -14.23 -18.65 16.85
CA ALA A 252 -13.93 -17.58 15.89
C ALA A 252 -13.46 -18.20 14.56
N PRO A 253 -13.82 -17.60 13.41
CA PRO A 253 -13.37 -18.08 12.11
C PRO A 253 -11.83 -17.96 12.04
N SER A 254 -11.19 -19.02 11.56
CA SER A 254 -9.74 -19.03 11.32
C SER A 254 -9.51 -19.04 9.81
N PHE A 255 -8.93 -17.96 9.31
CA PHE A 255 -8.66 -17.77 7.90
C PHE A 255 -7.26 -18.27 7.56
N ASN A 256 -7.18 -19.28 6.67
CA ASN A 256 -5.93 -19.70 6.06
C ASN A 256 -5.88 -19.15 4.62
N PRO A 257 -4.89 -18.32 4.25
CA PRO A 257 -4.81 -17.70 2.93
C PRO A 257 -4.88 -18.66 1.74
N THR A 258 -4.38 -19.89 1.90
CA THR A 258 -4.40 -20.94 0.86
C THR A 258 -5.47 -22.00 1.09
N GLY A 259 -6.06 -22.03 2.29
CA GLY A 259 -7.09 -22.99 2.68
C GLY A 259 -8.49 -22.55 2.27
N LYS A 260 -9.47 -23.45 2.46
CA LYS A 260 -10.89 -23.15 2.27
C LYS A 260 -11.33 -22.05 3.22
N CYS A 261 -12.25 -21.21 2.76
CA CYS A 261 -12.85 -20.21 3.63
C CYS A 261 -13.65 -20.89 4.74
N PRO A 262 -13.46 -20.51 6.03
CA PRO A 262 -14.34 -20.96 7.09
C PRO A 262 -15.74 -20.40 6.87
N THR A 263 -16.73 -20.93 7.56
CA THR A 263 -18.04 -20.26 7.63
C THR A 263 -17.90 -18.96 8.42
N TYR A 264 -18.37 -17.86 7.84
CA TYR A 264 -18.41 -16.55 8.45
C TYR A 264 -19.69 -15.83 8.01
N GLN A 265 -20.02 -14.76 8.71
CA GLN A 265 -21.10 -13.85 8.33
C GLN A 265 -20.56 -12.43 8.19
N VAL A 266 -21.26 -11.60 7.45
CA VAL A 266 -21.05 -10.15 7.41
C VAL A 266 -22.33 -9.54 7.96
N ALA A 267 -22.23 -8.50 8.78
CA ALA A 267 -23.41 -7.82 9.30
C ALA A 267 -24.40 -7.46 8.17
N ASP A 268 -25.68 -7.78 8.35
CA ASP A 268 -26.69 -7.73 7.28
C ASP A 268 -26.84 -6.34 6.67
N ASP A 269 -26.75 -5.29 7.48
CA ASP A 269 -26.80 -3.90 7.04
C ASP A 269 -25.62 -3.55 6.12
N ILE A 270 -24.40 -3.98 6.48
CA ILE A 270 -23.20 -3.80 5.66
C ILE A 270 -23.32 -4.63 4.38
N ALA A 271 -23.72 -5.89 4.47
CA ALA A 271 -23.84 -6.78 3.32
C ALA A 271 -24.87 -6.25 2.30
N GLN A 272 -26.02 -5.77 2.76
CA GLN A 272 -27.05 -5.16 1.91
C GLN A 272 -26.56 -3.86 1.26
N ALA A 273 -25.96 -2.95 2.04
CA ALA A 273 -25.45 -1.68 1.53
C ALA A 273 -24.35 -1.88 0.48
N VAL A 274 -23.42 -2.82 0.71
CA VAL A 274 -22.37 -3.17 -0.26
C VAL A 274 -22.99 -3.78 -1.52
N ALA A 275 -23.94 -4.72 -1.40
CA ALA A 275 -24.58 -5.35 -2.54
C ALA A 275 -25.38 -4.34 -3.39
N GLU A 276 -26.10 -3.40 -2.74
CA GLU A 276 -26.80 -2.32 -3.43
C GLU A 276 -25.84 -1.42 -4.20
N LYS A 277 -24.75 -0.99 -3.55
CA LYS A 277 -23.71 -0.16 -4.17
C LYS A 277 -23.09 -0.87 -5.37
N GLN A 278 -22.72 -2.15 -5.23
CA GLN A 278 -22.14 -2.93 -6.31
C GLN A 278 -23.09 -3.06 -7.50
N ARG A 279 -24.36 -3.40 -7.26
CA ARG A 279 -25.37 -3.48 -8.31
C ARG A 279 -25.54 -2.16 -9.05
N LYS A 280 -25.57 -1.03 -8.32
CA LYS A 280 -25.65 0.32 -8.90
C LYS A 280 -24.42 0.61 -9.77
N ASP A 281 -23.23 0.40 -9.23
CA ASP A 281 -21.97 0.68 -9.92
C ASP A 281 -21.78 -0.20 -11.17
N GLU A 282 -22.18 -1.47 -11.11
CA GLU A 282 -22.15 -2.39 -12.25
C GLU A 282 -23.12 -1.97 -13.35
N TYR A 283 -24.34 -1.55 -12.98
CA TYR A 283 -25.31 -1.01 -13.92
C TYR A 283 -24.79 0.26 -14.60
N GLU A 284 -24.24 1.20 -13.83
CA GLU A 284 -23.66 2.43 -14.37
C GLU A 284 -22.45 2.14 -15.27
N THR A 285 -21.58 1.21 -14.87
CA THR A 285 -20.44 0.75 -15.69
C THR A 285 -20.94 0.20 -17.03
N ALA A 286 -21.97 -0.65 -17.02
CA ALA A 286 -22.56 -1.19 -18.24
C ALA A 286 -23.16 -0.10 -19.13
N GLN A 287 -23.85 0.89 -18.56
CA GLN A 287 -24.34 2.05 -19.31
C GLN A 287 -23.21 2.87 -19.95
N LEU A 288 -22.12 3.12 -19.21
CA LEU A 288 -20.98 3.87 -19.73
C LEU A 288 -20.31 3.13 -20.89
N ILE A 289 -20.21 1.80 -20.81
CA ILE A 289 -19.71 0.96 -21.90
C ILE A 289 -20.65 1.03 -23.10
N SER A 290 -21.97 0.90 -22.90
CA SER A 290 -22.94 0.94 -24.01
C SER A 290 -23.01 2.30 -24.69
N ARG A 291 -22.70 3.38 -23.98
CA ARG A 291 -22.56 4.75 -24.52
C ARG A 291 -21.22 5.00 -25.23
N GLY A 292 -20.36 3.99 -25.36
CA GLY A 292 -19.14 4.08 -26.15
C GLY A 292 -17.93 4.64 -25.40
N THR A 293 -17.86 4.51 -24.06
CA THR A 293 -16.66 4.90 -23.30
C THR A 293 -15.41 4.22 -23.88
N PRO A 294 -14.40 4.99 -24.35
CA PRO A 294 -13.17 4.41 -24.91
C PRO A 294 -12.45 3.54 -23.87
N SER A 295 -11.93 2.38 -24.28
CA SER A 295 -11.06 1.58 -23.43
C SER A 295 -9.64 2.10 -23.48
N VAL A 296 -9.00 2.17 -22.33
CA VAL A 296 -7.57 2.50 -22.24
C VAL A 296 -6.75 1.29 -22.71
N VAL A 297 -5.79 1.53 -23.59
CA VAL A 297 -4.81 0.52 -24.02
C VAL A 297 -3.65 0.54 -23.05
N ALA A 298 -3.34 -0.58 -22.41
CA ALA A 298 -2.16 -0.67 -21.54
C ALA A 298 -0.88 -0.45 -22.37
N ARG A 299 -0.14 0.62 -22.07
CA ARG A 299 1.15 0.88 -22.70
C ARG A 299 2.24 0.17 -21.92
N LYS A 300 2.91 -0.81 -22.55
CA LYS A 300 4.07 -1.48 -21.95
C LYS A 300 5.27 -0.54 -22.00
N GLY A 301 5.99 -0.40 -20.89
CA GLY A 301 7.28 0.29 -20.82
C GLY A 301 7.27 1.68 -20.18
N ILE A 302 6.16 2.11 -19.58
CA ILE A 302 6.13 3.29 -18.71
C ILE A 302 6.46 2.84 -17.29
N ASP A 303 7.57 3.32 -16.73
CA ASP A 303 7.93 3.02 -15.33
C ASP A 303 7.34 4.08 -14.40
N GLY A 304 6.04 3.89 -14.13
CA GLY A 304 5.35 4.65 -13.11
C GLY A 304 4.63 5.90 -13.57
N GLY A 305 4.09 6.62 -12.60
CA GLY A 305 3.39 7.88 -12.80
C GLY A 305 3.71 8.90 -11.73
N MET A 306 3.47 10.16 -12.08
CA MET A 306 3.56 11.31 -11.18
C MET A 306 2.21 12.01 -11.13
N HIS A 307 1.89 12.67 -10.03
CA HIS A 307 0.76 13.60 -10.05
C HIS A 307 1.02 14.73 -11.06
N ALA A 308 -0.04 15.22 -11.74
CA ALA A 308 0.07 16.23 -12.79
C ALA A 308 0.85 17.49 -12.33
N LEU A 309 0.71 17.85 -11.05
CA LEU A 309 1.46 18.93 -10.38
C LEU A 309 2.98 18.80 -10.54
N PHE A 310 3.51 17.58 -10.41
CA PHE A 310 4.95 17.32 -10.48
C PHE A 310 5.38 16.98 -11.91
N ALA A 311 4.54 16.24 -12.66
CA ALA A 311 4.81 15.91 -14.05
C ALA A 311 5.04 17.17 -14.91
N ALA A 312 4.21 18.21 -14.72
CA ALA A 312 4.33 19.48 -15.44
C ALA A 312 5.64 20.23 -15.19
N LYS A 313 6.38 19.91 -14.12
CA LYS A 313 7.63 20.57 -13.72
C LYS A 313 8.87 19.69 -13.87
N THR A 314 8.70 18.44 -14.29
CA THR A 314 9.79 17.47 -14.40
C THR A 314 10.11 17.25 -15.88
N PRO A 315 11.38 17.38 -16.31
CA PRO A 315 11.78 16.96 -17.65
C PRO A 315 11.38 15.49 -17.86
N ASN A 316 10.63 15.21 -18.93
CA ASN A 316 10.07 13.89 -19.24
C ASN A 316 9.11 13.33 -18.17
N GLY A 317 8.55 14.19 -17.32
CA GLY A 317 7.52 13.81 -16.35
C GLY A 317 6.28 13.25 -17.05
N SER A 318 5.81 12.09 -16.59
CA SER A 318 4.63 11.41 -17.10
C SER A 318 3.66 11.17 -15.95
N THR A 319 2.36 11.33 -16.21
CA THR A 319 1.34 10.95 -15.24
C THR A 319 1.17 9.44 -15.11
N GLY A 320 1.92 8.65 -15.88
CA GLY A 320 1.81 7.18 -15.90
C GLY A 320 0.53 6.69 -16.54
N LEU A 321 -0.36 7.59 -16.96
CA LEU A 321 -1.66 7.26 -17.53
C LEU A 321 -1.53 7.01 -19.03
N SER A 322 -2.03 5.85 -19.45
CA SER A 322 -2.22 5.52 -20.86
C SER A 322 -3.36 6.32 -21.54
N ASP A 323 -3.91 7.33 -20.87
CA ASP A 323 -4.96 8.20 -21.43
C ASP A 323 -4.35 9.11 -22.51
N THR A 324 -4.86 8.97 -23.72
CA THR A 324 -4.48 9.71 -24.95
C THR A 324 -4.66 11.22 -24.88
N LYS A 325 -5.11 11.77 -23.74
CA LYS A 325 -5.15 13.21 -23.45
C LYS A 325 -3.85 13.76 -22.85
N SER A 326 -2.79 12.95 -22.73
CA SER A 326 -1.47 13.41 -22.28
C SER A 326 -0.62 14.07 -23.40
N THR A 327 -1.22 14.54 -24.48
CA THR A 327 -0.55 15.41 -25.45
C THR A 327 -1.23 16.77 -25.46
N THR A 328 -0.46 17.79 -25.08
CA THR A 328 -0.81 19.22 -24.98
C THR A 328 -1.69 19.60 -23.78
N PHE A 329 -1.05 19.80 -22.62
CA PHE A 329 -1.58 20.73 -21.63
C PHE A 329 -1.58 22.12 -22.26
N SER A 330 -2.74 22.56 -22.75
CA SER A 330 -2.97 23.97 -23.03
C SER A 330 -2.90 24.71 -21.70
N SER A 331 -1.98 25.65 -21.63
CA SER A 331 -1.55 26.42 -20.47
C SER A 331 -2.63 27.37 -19.95
N TYR A 332 -3.77 26.86 -19.46
CA TYR A 332 -4.85 27.69 -18.89
C TYR A 332 -5.58 26.99 -17.74
N ALA A 333 -4.84 26.39 -16.81
CA ALA A 333 -5.32 26.21 -15.45
C ALA A 333 -4.14 26.55 -14.54
N ALA A 334 -4.33 27.51 -13.62
CA ALA A 334 -3.32 27.85 -12.63
C ALA A 334 -3.15 26.64 -11.69
N VAL A 335 -2.18 25.79 -12.03
CA VAL A 335 -1.74 24.66 -11.23
C VAL A 335 -1.09 25.23 -9.96
N PRO A 336 -1.55 24.88 -8.74
CA PRO A 336 -0.93 25.39 -7.51
C PRO A 336 0.58 25.15 -7.51
N SER A 337 1.34 26.19 -7.17
CA SER A 337 2.80 26.11 -7.18
C SER A 337 3.30 25.16 -6.10
N VAL A 338 4.01 24.10 -6.50
CA VAL A 338 4.94 23.35 -5.63
C VAL A 338 5.81 24.36 -4.86
N PRO A 339 5.78 24.38 -3.51
CA PRO A 339 6.57 25.31 -2.71
C PRO A 339 8.08 25.17 -2.99
N PRO A 340 8.88 26.26 -2.89
CA PRO A 340 10.31 26.24 -3.16
C PRO A 340 11.13 25.38 -2.17
N THR A 341 10.51 24.91 -1.09
CA THR A 341 11.12 24.00 -0.11
C THR A 341 11.15 22.55 -0.58
N VAL A 342 10.32 22.20 -1.58
CA VAL A 342 10.20 20.84 -2.10
C VAL A 342 11.41 20.55 -2.98
N ASN A 343 12.22 19.56 -2.58
CA ASN A 343 13.31 19.05 -3.40
C ASN A 343 12.76 18.62 -4.78
N PRO A 344 13.29 19.14 -5.89
CA PRO A 344 12.77 18.84 -7.22
C PRO A 344 12.92 17.34 -7.54
N PRO A 345 12.00 16.75 -8.31
CA PRO A 345 12.09 15.36 -8.71
C PRO A 345 13.41 15.09 -9.44
N ARG A 346 14.21 14.14 -8.94
CA ARG A 346 15.42 13.71 -9.66
C ARG A 346 15.03 12.74 -10.78
N SER A 347 15.69 12.84 -11.93
CA SER A 347 15.49 11.91 -13.06
C SER A 347 15.82 10.48 -12.64
N ALA A 348 15.06 9.51 -13.14
CA ALA A 348 15.25 8.08 -12.83
C ALA A 348 16.58 7.49 -13.36
N ASP A 349 17.27 8.22 -14.23
CA ASP A 349 18.49 7.77 -14.91
C ASP A 349 19.79 8.19 -14.20
N GLU A 350 19.71 8.90 -13.08
CA GLU A 350 20.90 9.20 -12.27
C GLU A 350 21.32 7.95 -11.46
N PRO A 351 22.54 7.42 -11.65
CA PRO A 351 23.01 6.25 -10.91
C PRO A 351 23.24 6.64 -9.45
N THR A 352 22.38 6.15 -8.56
CA THR A 352 22.68 6.13 -7.13
C THR A 352 23.82 5.14 -6.93
N LEU A 353 24.95 5.62 -6.40
CA LEU A 353 26.07 4.79 -5.98
C LEU A 353 25.54 3.62 -5.14
N ALA A 354 25.83 2.40 -5.60
CA ALA A 354 25.48 1.18 -4.91
C ALA A 354 26.06 1.21 -3.48
N LEU A 355 25.19 1.09 -2.49
CA LEU A 355 25.59 0.83 -1.11
C LEU A 355 26.23 -0.56 -1.05
N ALA A 356 27.56 -0.60 -0.99
CA ALA A 356 28.27 -1.78 -0.52
C ALA A 356 28.00 -1.94 0.99
N SER A 357 27.58 -3.14 1.39
CA SER A 357 27.49 -3.55 2.79
C SER A 357 28.86 -3.38 3.47
N PRO A 358 28.95 -2.89 4.73
CA PRO A 358 30.23 -2.81 5.41
C PRO A 358 30.63 -4.21 5.88
N ALA A 359 31.57 -4.83 5.17
CA ALA A 359 32.38 -5.90 5.73
C ALA A 359 33.45 -5.27 6.65
N SER A 360 33.66 -5.89 7.81
CA SER A 360 34.63 -5.43 8.81
C SER A 360 36.06 -5.54 8.31
N SER A 361 36.88 -4.52 8.56
CA SER A 361 38.30 -4.69 8.88
C SER A 361 38.88 -3.35 9.35
N GLY A 362 39.51 -3.36 10.53
CA GLY A 362 40.25 -2.24 11.06
C GLY A 362 41.57 -1.98 10.35
N GLY A 363 42.18 -0.85 10.69
CA GLY A 363 43.52 -0.47 10.27
C GLY A 363 43.70 1.04 10.27
N ASP A 364 44.41 1.54 11.28
CA ASP A 364 44.96 2.89 11.35
C ASP A 364 45.72 3.26 10.07
N PHE A 365 45.70 4.54 9.67
CA PHE A 365 46.90 5.31 9.32
C PHE A 365 46.58 6.81 9.15
N LEU A 366 47.40 7.62 9.79
CA LEU A 366 47.51 9.08 9.66
C LEU A 366 48.09 9.47 8.28
N SER A 367 47.71 10.63 7.75
CA SER A 367 48.61 11.76 7.42
C SER A 367 48.18 12.61 6.19
N THR A 368 47.90 13.89 6.47
CA THR A 368 48.35 15.15 5.80
C THR A 368 48.12 15.48 4.31
N SER A 369 47.52 16.68 4.13
CA SER A 369 47.83 17.80 3.21
C SER A 369 47.65 17.70 1.67
N ALA A 370 46.63 18.44 1.19
CA ALA A 370 46.46 19.35 0.02
C ALA A 370 47.62 19.61 -0.99
N PRO A 371 47.39 20.37 -2.10
CA PRO A 371 46.37 20.26 -3.15
C PRO A 371 46.92 20.40 -4.60
N ALA A 372 46.05 20.13 -5.59
CA ALA A 372 45.94 20.70 -6.94
C ALA A 372 47.18 20.92 -7.85
N THR A 373 47.16 20.31 -9.04
CA THR A 373 47.39 21.01 -10.33
C THR A 373 46.75 20.24 -11.50
N THR A 374 46.06 21.01 -12.33
CA THR A 374 45.51 20.69 -13.65
C THR A 374 46.59 20.54 -14.72
N GLU A 375 46.49 19.56 -15.61
CA GLU A 375 46.90 19.76 -17.01
C GLU A 375 46.22 18.76 -17.96
N ALA A 376 45.76 19.27 -19.11
CA ALA A 376 45.05 18.55 -20.14
C ALA A 376 46.01 18.22 -21.30
N ALA A 377 45.94 17.00 -21.85
CA ALA A 377 46.42 16.70 -23.19
C ALA A 377 45.71 15.47 -23.80
N LYS A 378 44.97 15.71 -24.88
CA LYS A 378 44.70 14.78 -26.00
C LYS A 378 45.66 15.17 -27.15
N PRO A 379 45.71 14.50 -28.33
CA PRO A 379 45.10 13.23 -28.79
C PRO A 379 46.12 12.32 -29.53
N THR A 380 45.74 11.09 -29.90
CA THR A 380 46.06 10.57 -31.25
C THR A 380 45.08 9.48 -31.68
N VAL A 381 44.84 9.51 -32.98
CA VAL A 381 43.80 8.88 -33.81
C VAL A 381 44.16 7.43 -34.17
N ARG A 382 43.16 6.55 -34.32
CA ARG A 382 42.98 5.75 -35.56
C ARG A 382 41.61 5.08 -35.66
N VAL A 383 41.03 5.30 -36.83
CA VAL A 383 39.75 4.86 -37.38
C VAL A 383 39.92 3.48 -38.01
N ALA A 384 38.92 2.61 -37.90
CA ALA A 384 38.54 1.69 -38.98
C ALA A 384 37.08 1.26 -38.81
N THR A 385 36.31 1.54 -39.86
CA THR A 385 34.89 1.23 -40.09
C THR A 385 34.67 -0.22 -40.56
N ALA A 386 33.56 -0.79 -40.08
CA ALA A 386 32.60 -1.79 -40.60
C ALA A 386 32.85 -2.51 -41.96
N PRO A 387 32.28 -3.71 -42.21
CA PRO A 387 30.82 -3.81 -42.45
C PRO A 387 30.12 -5.06 -41.90
N ALA A 388 28.80 -5.04 -42.01
CA ALA A 388 27.84 -6.08 -41.62
C ALA A 388 27.66 -7.18 -42.68
N SER A 389 27.30 -8.39 -42.24
CA SER A 389 26.44 -9.32 -42.98
C SER A 389 25.86 -10.43 -42.07
N ASN A 390 24.59 -10.75 -42.32
CA ASN A 390 23.76 -11.78 -41.68
C ASN A 390 24.32 -13.22 -41.80
N SER A 391 24.03 -14.08 -40.82
CA SER A 391 23.22 -15.32 -40.96
C SER A 391 23.47 -16.36 -39.84
N SER A 392 22.34 -16.89 -39.34
CA SER A 392 22.06 -18.25 -38.86
C SER A 392 23.10 -19.10 -38.07
N ASP A 393 22.59 -19.58 -36.94
CA ASP A 393 22.63 -20.98 -36.45
C ASP A 393 23.69 -21.42 -35.41
N SER A 394 23.22 -22.36 -34.58
CA SER A 394 23.92 -23.30 -33.69
C SER A 394 24.38 -22.86 -32.28
N GLY A 395 23.52 -23.25 -31.34
CA GLY A 395 23.78 -23.95 -30.07
C GLY A 395 25.21 -24.28 -29.59
N GLY A 396 25.39 -24.10 -28.28
CA GLY A 396 26.03 -25.09 -27.41
C GLY A 396 27.50 -24.84 -27.08
N PHE A 397 27.77 -24.13 -25.98
CA PHE A 397 29.12 -24.01 -25.42
C PHE A 397 29.11 -23.90 -23.90
N PHE A 398 28.84 -24.99 -23.17
CA PHE A 398 29.33 -25.18 -21.79
C PHE A 398 29.41 -26.69 -21.47
N SER A 399 30.55 -27.31 -21.77
CA SER A 399 30.99 -28.55 -21.13
C SER A 399 32.48 -28.77 -21.39
N SER A 400 33.32 -28.25 -20.51
CA SER A 400 34.71 -28.71 -20.34
C SER A 400 35.31 -28.12 -19.07
N LEU A 401 35.11 -28.77 -17.92
CA LEU A 401 36.10 -28.76 -16.82
C LEU A 401 35.77 -29.80 -15.73
N ALA A 402 35.90 -31.10 -16.01
CA ALA A 402 36.00 -32.13 -14.97
C ALA A 402 36.48 -33.47 -15.54
N ARG A 403 37.79 -33.63 -15.72
CA ARG A 403 38.43 -34.95 -15.77
C ARG A 403 39.93 -34.81 -15.49
N LYS A 404 40.28 -34.91 -14.21
CA LYS A 404 41.60 -35.35 -13.76
C LYS A 404 41.45 -35.95 -12.37
N ILE A 405 42.13 -37.08 -12.17
CA ILE A 405 42.16 -37.95 -10.99
C ILE A 405 41.14 -39.09 -11.08
N GLY A 406 41.65 -40.24 -11.50
CA GLY A 406 40.98 -41.53 -11.43
C GLY A 406 41.36 -42.29 -10.15
N ILE A 407 40.56 -43.32 -9.89
CA ILE A 407 40.66 -44.53 -9.06
C ILE A 407 39.24 -45.13 -9.29
N GLY A 408 38.96 -46.38 -9.68
CA GLY A 408 39.67 -47.64 -9.79
C GLY A 408 38.60 -48.73 -9.52
N ALA A 409 38.57 -49.80 -10.33
CA ALA A 409 37.87 -51.08 -10.12
C ALA A 409 36.32 -51.07 -10.04
N ASP A 410 35.53 -52.07 -10.43
CA ASP A 410 35.62 -53.31 -11.22
C ASP A 410 34.14 -53.79 -11.39
N GLY A 411 33.85 -54.60 -12.41
CA GLY A 411 32.62 -55.42 -12.51
C GLY A 411 31.50 -54.83 -13.40
N GLU A 412 31.30 -55.25 -14.66
CA GLU A 412 30.68 -56.53 -15.09
C GLU A 412 29.17 -56.57 -14.72
N ALA A 413 28.17 -56.69 -15.59
CA ALA A 413 28.06 -57.15 -16.97
C ALA A 413 26.82 -56.53 -17.67
N ALA A 414 26.87 -56.47 -19.00
CA ALA A 414 25.70 -56.42 -19.91
C ALA A 414 25.05 -57.83 -20.00
N PRO A 415 23.91 -58.12 -20.68
CA PRO A 415 23.37 -57.38 -21.82
C PRO A 415 21.83 -57.35 -22.07
N LYS A 416 21.48 -56.39 -22.93
CA LYS A 416 20.46 -56.32 -24.01
C LYS A 416 19.39 -57.44 -24.15
N THR A 417 18.14 -57.00 -24.35
CA THR A 417 17.19 -57.45 -25.41
C THR A 417 16.05 -56.42 -25.56
N THR A 418 15.98 -55.68 -26.69
CA THR A 418 14.97 -55.79 -27.80
C THR A 418 13.52 -55.63 -27.36
N SER A 419 12.85 -54.49 -27.66
CA SER A 419 12.17 -54.13 -28.92
C SER A 419 10.67 -54.43 -28.88
N SER A 420 9.84 -53.37 -28.83
CA SER A 420 8.77 -53.08 -29.82
C SER A 420 7.81 -52.01 -29.30
N ALA A 421 7.72 -50.89 -30.02
CA ALA A 421 6.61 -49.93 -29.95
C ALA A 421 5.35 -50.54 -30.62
N PRO A 422 4.15 -49.94 -30.40
CA PRO A 422 3.70 -48.91 -31.35
C PRO A 422 3.01 -47.70 -30.70
N ALA A 423 3.12 -46.56 -31.39
CA ALA A 423 2.51 -45.26 -31.07
C ALA A 423 1.16 -45.07 -31.82
N PRO A 424 0.54 -43.87 -31.85
CA PRO A 424 -0.66 -43.51 -31.09
C PRO A 424 -1.90 -43.28 -31.99
N LYS A 425 -3.11 -43.25 -31.40
CA LYS A 425 -4.34 -42.82 -32.10
C LYS A 425 -5.08 -41.72 -31.34
N GLN A 426 -5.46 -40.69 -32.08
CA GLN A 426 -6.32 -39.56 -31.71
C GLN A 426 -7.40 -39.40 -32.82
N PRO A 427 -8.43 -38.55 -32.68
CA PRO A 427 -9.78 -38.83 -32.17
C PRO A 427 -10.89 -38.76 -33.25
N PRO A 428 -12.15 -39.14 -32.98
CA PRO A 428 -13.26 -38.90 -33.90
C PRO A 428 -14.15 -37.68 -33.52
N LYS A 429 -14.72 -37.04 -34.54
CA LYS A 429 -15.67 -35.91 -34.48
C LYS A 429 -17.15 -36.36 -34.50
N ALA A 430 -17.94 -35.68 -33.67
CA ALA A 430 -19.34 -35.22 -33.77
C ALA A 430 -20.44 -36.02 -34.53
N GLN A 431 -21.51 -36.35 -33.80
CA GLN A 431 -22.90 -36.39 -34.29
C GLN A 431 -23.86 -35.77 -33.26
N LYS A 432 -24.93 -35.17 -33.80
CA LYS A 432 -25.94 -34.28 -33.19
C LYS A 432 -27.13 -35.09 -32.64
N PRO A 433 -27.78 -34.66 -31.53
CA PRO A 433 -29.22 -34.86 -31.39
C PRO A 433 -30.01 -33.55 -31.17
N THR A 434 -31.06 -33.45 -31.98
CA THR A 434 -32.40 -32.85 -31.78
C THR A 434 -32.70 -31.92 -30.59
N GLN A 435 -33.28 -30.78 -30.97
CA GLN A 435 -33.97 -29.78 -30.16
C GLN A 435 -35.10 -30.40 -29.32
N ALA A 436 -35.10 -30.10 -28.02
CA ALA A 436 -36.26 -30.20 -27.14
C ALA A 436 -36.55 -28.80 -26.58
N SER A 437 -37.83 -28.47 -26.62
CA SER A 437 -38.45 -27.17 -26.45
C SER A 437 -38.28 -26.58 -25.05
N ALA A 438 -37.97 -25.29 -24.99
CA ALA A 438 -38.02 -24.49 -23.77
C ALA A 438 -39.47 -24.38 -23.23
N PRO A 439 -39.70 -24.48 -21.91
CA PRO A 439 -40.98 -24.16 -21.32
C PRO A 439 -41.22 -22.64 -21.31
N LYS A 440 -42.38 -22.25 -21.81
CA LYS A 440 -42.91 -20.88 -21.94
C LYS A 440 -43.14 -20.26 -20.55
N PRO A 441 -42.83 -18.95 -20.35
CA PRO A 441 -43.06 -18.27 -19.08
C PRO A 441 -44.56 -18.07 -18.79
N PRO A 442 -44.99 -18.09 -17.51
CA PRO A 442 -46.36 -17.78 -17.14
C PRO A 442 -46.67 -16.30 -17.41
N ALA A 443 -47.94 -16.09 -17.78
CA ALA A 443 -48.49 -14.86 -18.33
C ALA A 443 -48.28 -13.63 -17.45
N ALA A 444 -47.89 -12.54 -18.10
CA ALA A 444 -47.99 -11.19 -17.57
C ALA A 444 -49.47 -10.84 -17.31
N ILE A 445 -49.79 -10.53 -16.06
CA ILE A 445 -51.02 -9.84 -15.70
C ILE A 445 -50.84 -8.38 -16.10
N ARG A 446 -51.64 -7.93 -17.07
CA ARG A 446 -51.85 -6.52 -17.38
C ARG A 446 -52.55 -5.86 -16.19
N HIS A 447 -51.89 -4.90 -15.55
CA HIS A 447 -52.57 -3.82 -14.84
C HIS A 447 -52.51 -2.58 -15.71
N GLU A 448 -53.64 -2.23 -16.33
CA GLU A 448 -53.87 -0.89 -16.85
C GLU A 448 -54.27 0.05 -15.70
N PRO A 449 -53.96 1.35 -15.83
CA PRO A 449 -53.96 2.29 -14.72
C PRO A 449 -55.34 2.90 -14.51
N LYS A 450 -55.81 2.95 -13.26
CA LYS A 450 -56.89 3.87 -12.87
C LYS A 450 -56.28 5.15 -12.31
N ALA A 451 -56.50 6.22 -13.08
CA ALA A 451 -56.38 7.59 -12.64
C ALA A 451 -57.37 7.86 -11.48
N HIS A 452 -56.89 8.53 -10.43
CA HIS A 452 -57.71 9.47 -9.69
C HIS A 452 -56.89 10.71 -9.38
N GLU A 453 -57.30 11.76 -10.07
CA GLU A 453 -56.97 13.15 -9.87
C GLU A 453 -57.94 13.68 -8.80
N THR A 454 -57.42 14.28 -7.72
CA THR A 454 -58.07 15.42 -7.04
C THR A 454 -57.05 16.24 -6.25
N LYS A 455 -57.10 17.54 -6.53
CA LYS A 455 -56.32 18.66 -6.00
C LYS A 455 -56.57 18.94 -4.50
N PRO A 456 -55.76 19.81 -3.87
CA PRO A 456 -55.74 20.07 -2.43
C PRO A 456 -56.76 21.16 -2.03
N THR A 457 -57.11 21.19 -0.75
CA THR A 457 -57.82 22.33 -0.14
C THR A 457 -57.09 22.73 1.14
N GLU A 458 -56.71 24.00 1.17
CA GLU A 458 -56.19 24.73 2.31
C GLU A 458 -57.24 24.79 3.44
N THR A 459 -56.82 24.65 4.70
CA THR A 459 -57.37 25.51 5.75
C THR A 459 -56.34 25.77 6.84
N ARG A 460 -56.23 27.05 7.14
CA ARG A 460 -55.31 27.77 8.01
C ARG A 460 -55.94 27.88 9.40
N THR A 461 -55.28 27.47 10.50
CA THR A 461 -55.32 28.24 11.77
C THR A 461 -54.20 27.90 12.77
N ALA A 462 -53.53 28.98 13.20
CA ALA A 462 -52.69 29.29 14.36
C ALA A 462 -52.61 28.32 15.57
N ALA A 463 -51.43 28.17 16.17
CA ALA A 463 -50.90 29.02 17.25
C ALA A 463 -49.64 28.41 17.91
N ALA A 464 -48.65 29.24 18.24
CA ALA A 464 -47.41 28.90 18.96
C ALA A 464 -47.65 28.73 20.48
N PRO A 465 -46.69 28.15 21.24
CA PRO A 465 -45.75 29.05 21.95
C PRO A 465 -44.30 28.53 22.13
N LYS A 466 -43.39 29.49 22.34
CA LYS A 466 -42.05 29.42 22.96
C LYS A 466 -42.01 30.54 24.03
N PRO A 467 -40.97 30.69 24.87
CA PRO A 467 -40.16 29.73 25.64
C PRO A 467 -40.17 30.10 27.15
N THR A 468 -39.55 29.31 28.03
CA THR A 468 -39.30 29.72 29.43
C THR A 468 -37.94 29.26 29.93
N ALA A 469 -37.21 30.20 30.53
CA ALA A 469 -36.02 30.07 31.36
C ALA A 469 -35.97 31.33 32.27
N PRO A 470 -35.15 31.42 33.33
CA PRO A 470 -34.67 30.44 34.32
C PRO A 470 -34.94 30.97 35.76
N PRO A 471 -34.31 30.41 36.82
CA PRO A 471 -33.84 31.29 37.90
C PRO A 471 -32.37 31.10 38.30
N THR A 472 -31.92 32.09 39.07
CA THR A 472 -30.57 32.62 39.30
C THR A 472 -29.82 32.06 40.52
N GLU A 473 -28.48 32.12 40.39
CA GLU A 473 -27.43 32.44 41.38
C GLU A 473 -27.23 31.64 42.69
N LYS A 474 -25.99 31.17 42.89
CA LYS A 474 -25.13 31.65 44.00
C LYS A 474 -23.64 31.46 43.71
N LYS A 475 -22.89 32.43 44.21
CA LYS A 475 -21.49 32.77 44.02
C LYS A 475 -20.76 32.45 45.32
N GLU A 476 -19.65 31.73 45.28
CA GLU A 476 -18.69 31.76 46.39
C GLU A 476 -17.26 31.66 45.86
N ARG A 477 -16.43 32.51 46.47
CA ARG A 477 -15.07 32.89 46.12
C ARG A 477 -14.28 32.62 47.40
N ASN A 478 -13.16 31.89 47.34
CA ASN A 478 -12.03 32.13 48.26
C ASN A 478 -10.74 31.38 47.86
N THR A 479 -9.74 32.23 47.56
CA THR A 479 -8.35 32.25 48.07
C THR A 479 -7.42 31.03 47.98
N ALA A 480 -6.25 31.35 47.40
CA ALA A 480 -5.02 30.57 47.28
C ALA A 480 -4.32 30.24 48.60
N ILE A 481 -3.56 29.13 48.61
CA ILE A 481 -2.27 29.00 49.30
C ILE A 481 -1.30 28.20 48.40
N ALA A 482 -0.07 28.70 48.34
CA ALA A 482 1.07 28.23 47.57
C ALA A 482 1.76 27.00 48.19
N GLY A 483 2.43 26.23 47.33
CA GLY A 483 3.36 25.16 47.72
C GLY A 483 4.06 24.58 46.50
N ALA A 484 5.15 25.22 46.07
CA ALA A 484 5.97 24.80 44.95
C ALA A 484 6.83 23.57 45.30
N GLN A 485 6.90 22.61 44.37
CA GLN A 485 7.96 21.60 44.25
C GLN A 485 8.29 21.40 42.76
N PRO A 486 9.53 21.06 42.40
CA PRO A 486 10.09 21.34 41.08
C PRO A 486 9.50 20.44 39.99
N VAL A 487 9.16 21.07 38.86
CA VAL A 487 8.72 20.41 37.63
C VAL A 487 9.92 19.71 36.99
N VAL A 488 10.00 18.39 37.16
CA VAL A 488 10.84 17.52 36.34
C VAL A 488 10.04 17.21 35.07
N PRO A 489 10.59 17.35 33.86
CA PRO A 489 9.84 17.05 32.64
C PRO A 489 9.60 15.53 32.56
N SER A 490 8.40 15.10 32.92
CA SER A 490 7.93 13.73 32.78
C SER A 490 7.54 13.43 31.33
N ASN A 491 8.51 13.48 30.42
CA ASN A 491 8.39 13.02 29.03
C ASN A 491 9.61 12.16 28.65
N ALA A 492 9.94 11.19 29.50
CA ALA A 492 10.85 10.10 29.16
C ALA A 492 10.04 8.84 28.87
N PHE A 493 10.06 8.44 27.60
CA PHE A 493 9.37 7.32 26.95
C PHE A 493 9.48 5.98 27.71
N ASP A 494 10.54 5.74 28.49
CA ASP A 494 10.74 4.47 29.20
C ASP A 494 9.94 4.32 30.51
N SER A 495 9.48 5.41 31.13
CA SER A 495 8.87 5.35 32.46
C SER A 495 7.50 4.65 32.49
N ARG A 496 6.89 4.41 31.32
CA ARG A 496 5.49 3.98 31.21
C ARG A 496 5.28 2.55 30.71
N TRP A 497 6.34 1.84 30.33
CA TRP A 497 6.26 0.47 29.80
C TRP A 497 6.87 -0.62 30.69
N SER A 498 7.27 -0.30 31.93
CA SER A 498 7.83 -1.28 32.89
C SER A 498 6.81 -1.90 33.87
N MET A 499 5.51 -1.67 33.73
CA MET A 499 4.51 -2.36 34.56
C MET A 499 3.26 -2.70 33.76
N ARG A 500 3.27 -3.88 33.12
CA ARG A 500 2.20 -4.89 33.14
C ARG A 500 2.54 -6.08 32.28
#